data_AF-A0A2D9TFF5-F1
#
_entry.id   AF-A0A2D9TFF5-F1
#
_cell.length_a   1.000
_cell.length_b   1.000
_cell.length_c   1.000
_cell.angle_alpha   90.00
_cell.angle_beta   90.00
_cell.angle_gamma   90.00
#
_symmetry.space_group_name_H-M   'P 1'
#
loop_
_entity.id
_entity.type
_entity.pdbx_description
1 polymer ?
#
loop_
_entity_poly.entity_id
_entity_poly.type
_entity_poly.pdbx_seq_one_letter_code
_entity_poly.pdbx_strand_id
1 'polypeptide(L)'
;MRTIARDFYDLLQPVNPEEAVAKKAARRLLTLLKHSDFDEPTANTPSVSMTFGDQIALFKAALPEGFEAEAYKTAFRDASRRKRAHVDASIEASRENLAVEKLDALIEAEDWKGGWKVISDVLMGCDLLSSTERKAVRGIEDEESAQLLTLAVRDLLHGDDVFAERFKRFLEQVEETEMRGSWSLVTALPALHDPEVHVCIRATAFRDQAKILMPQLRMEMKPELPTYEVLQMMAVNARDQLIEAKVQPRDLFDVRNFMWLTLRKDADRKLRAL
;
A
#
# COMPACT_ATOMS: atom_id res chain seq x y z
N MET A 1 22.04 -34.53 -17.93
CA MET A 1 21.09 -33.69 -18.67
C MET A 1 19.97 -34.61 -19.17
N ARG A 2 18.73 -34.47 -18.68
CA ARG A 2 17.61 -35.32 -19.13
C ARG A 2 16.98 -34.65 -20.36
N THR A 3 17.19 -35.21 -21.53
CA THR A 3 16.58 -34.77 -22.80
C THR A 3 15.25 -35.50 -22.98
N ILE A 4 14.18 -34.74 -23.22
CA ILE A 4 12.87 -35.29 -23.58
C ILE A 4 12.96 -35.81 -25.01
N ALA A 5 12.43 -37.01 -25.26
CA ALA A 5 12.41 -37.60 -26.59
C ALA A 5 11.50 -36.79 -27.53
N ARG A 6 11.91 -36.64 -28.80
CA ARG A 6 11.23 -35.79 -29.79
C ARG A 6 9.76 -36.15 -29.99
N ASP A 7 9.39 -37.41 -29.77
CA ASP A 7 8.04 -37.91 -30.01
C ASP A 7 7.00 -37.44 -28.97
N PHE A 8 7.44 -36.71 -27.93
CA PHE A 8 6.57 -36.16 -26.88
C PHE A 8 6.33 -34.65 -27.02
N TYR A 9 6.88 -33.98 -28.04
CA TYR A 9 6.67 -32.54 -28.25
C TYR A 9 5.20 -32.21 -28.56
N ASP A 10 4.47 -33.13 -29.21
CA ASP A 10 3.08 -32.92 -29.61
C ASP A 10 2.08 -32.96 -28.43
N LEU A 11 2.53 -33.42 -27.26
CA LEU A 11 1.75 -33.42 -26.01
C LEU A 11 1.88 -32.10 -25.23
N LEU A 12 2.82 -31.23 -25.62
CA LEU A 12 3.01 -29.93 -24.99
C LEU A 12 2.09 -28.91 -25.66
N GLN A 13 0.90 -28.72 -25.10
CA GLN A 13 0.04 -27.61 -25.52
C GLN A 13 0.66 -26.28 -25.07
N PRO A 14 0.84 -25.31 -25.97
CA PRO A 14 1.25 -23.97 -25.59
C PRO A 14 0.14 -23.33 -24.77
N VAL A 15 0.34 -23.27 -23.45
CA VAL A 15 -0.48 -22.44 -22.58
C VAL A 15 -0.12 -20.99 -22.91
N ASN A 16 -1.03 -20.28 -23.57
CA ASN A 16 -0.95 -18.83 -23.74
C ASN A 16 -1.69 -18.21 -22.55
N PRO A 17 -1.04 -17.93 -21.41
CA PRO A 17 -1.70 -17.25 -20.32
C PRO A 17 -2.19 -15.89 -20.83
N GLU A 18 -3.38 -15.46 -20.38
CA GLU A 18 -3.84 -14.10 -20.61
C GLU A 18 -2.73 -13.10 -20.26
N GLU A 19 -2.54 -12.08 -21.10
CA GLU A 19 -1.40 -11.17 -21.04
C GLU A 19 -1.23 -10.51 -19.66
N ALA A 20 -2.35 -10.30 -18.94
CA ALA A 20 -2.37 -9.80 -17.57
C ALA A 20 -1.75 -10.78 -16.55
N VAL A 21 -2.00 -12.08 -16.71
CA VAL A 21 -1.43 -13.15 -15.87
C VAL A 21 0.05 -13.34 -16.17
N ALA A 22 0.42 -13.27 -17.46
CA ALA A 22 1.81 -13.33 -17.91
C ALA A 22 2.64 -12.15 -17.36
N LYS A 23 2.11 -10.92 -17.44
CA LYS A 23 2.73 -9.71 -16.87
C LYS A 23 2.85 -9.80 -15.35
N LYS A 24 1.84 -10.33 -14.65
CA LYS A 24 1.87 -10.52 -13.18
C LYS A 24 2.92 -11.56 -12.76
N ALA A 25 3.04 -12.67 -13.49
CA ALA A 25 4.05 -13.69 -13.25
C ALA A 25 5.47 -13.18 -13.57
N ALA A 26 5.65 -12.47 -14.69
CA ALA A 26 6.93 -11.89 -15.09
C ALA A 26 7.41 -10.82 -14.10
N ARG A 27 6.51 -9.96 -13.59
CA ARG A 27 6.84 -9.00 -12.53
C ARG A 27 7.31 -9.71 -11.25
N ARG A 28 6.59 -10.75 -10.80
CA ARG A 28 7.01 -11.56 -9.63
C ARG A 28 8.38 -12.20 -9.83
N LEU A 29 8.67 -12.71 -11.02
CA LEU A 29 9.95 -13.37 -11.31
C LEU A 29 11.11 -12.36 -11.38
N LEU A 30 10.89 -11.18 -11.96
CA LEU A 30 11.86 -10.08 -11.99
C LEU A 30 12.15 -9.53 -10.60
N THR A 31 11.15 -9.47 -9.71
CA THR A 31 11.34 -9.09 -8.31
C THR A 31 12.19 -10.12 -7.56
N LEU A 32 11.99 -11.42 -7.79
CA LEU A 32 12.80 -12.48 -7.17
C LEU A 32 14.26 -12.49 -7.66
N LEU A 33 14.48 -12.21 -8.95
CA LEU A 33 15.83 -12.20 -9.55
C LEU A 33 16.67 -10.99 -9.14
N LYS A 34 16.07 -9.86 -8.76
CA LYS A 34 16.80 -8.69 -8.20
C LYS A 34 17.28 -8.90 -6.75
N HIS A 35 16.92 -10.02 -6.12
CA HIS A 35 17.08 -10.25 -4.69
C HIS A 35 17.97 -11.46 -4.35
N SER A 36 18.80 -11.94 -5.29
CA SER A 36 19.76 -13.02 -5.01
C SER A 36 20.95 -12.62 -4.14
N ASP A 37 21.12 -11.33 -3.84
CA ASP A 37 22.26 -10.78 -3.10
C ASP A 37 21.90 -10.46 -1.63
N PHE A 38 21.17 -11.35 -0.95
CA PHE A 38 21.02 -11.26 0.50
C PHE A 38 22.17 -12.02 1.19
N ASP A 39 23.13 -11.27 1.72
CA ASP A 39 24.22 -11.77 2.56
C ASP A 39 23.73 -12.60 3.76
N GLU A 40 24.58 -13.54 4.20
CA GLU A 40 24.33 -14.43 5.34
C GLU A 40 24.03 -13.66 6.65
N PRO A 41 23.17 -14.21 7.54
CA PRO A 41 22.77 -13.52 8.76
C PRO A 41 23.93 -13.41 9.75
N THR A 42 24.31 -12.20 10.14
CA THR A 42 25.26 -11.98 11.24
C THR A 42 24.58 -12.10 12.61
N ALA A 43 25.38 -12.53 13.61
CA ALA A 43 25.01 -13.07 14.92
C ALA A 43 24.31 -12.11 15.92
N ASN A 44 23.69 -11.02 15.46
CA ASN A 44 23.12 -9.98 16.33
C ASN A 44 21.66 -9.64 15.97
N THR A 45 20.83 -10.67 15.75
CA THR A 45 19.38 -10.46 15.54
C THR A 45 18.69 -10.36 16.90
N PRO A 46 18.05 -9.22 17.26
CA PRO A 46 17.34 -9.10 18.52
C PRO A 46 16.20 -10.13 18.59
N SER A 47 15.99 -10.76 19.74
CA SER A 47 14.93 -11.76 19.93
C SER A 47 13.56 -11.12 19.70
N VAL A 48 12.96 -11.39 18.54
CA VAL A 48 11.59 -11.01 18.25
C VAL A 48 10.69 -11.91 19.11
N SER A 49 10.09 -11.37 20.17
CA SER A 49 9.23 -12.15 21.08
C SER A 49 7.89 -12.55 20.46
N MET A 50 7.53 -11.99 19.31
CA MET A 50 6.24 -12.20 18.64
C MET A 50 6.45 -12.53 17.17
N THR A 51 6.18 -13.77 16.80
CA THR A 51 6.23 -14.23 15.40
C THR A 51 5.00 -13.75 14.62
N PHE A 52 5.01 -13.91 13.30
CA PHE A 52 3.81 -13.64 12.49
C PHE A 52 2.66 -14.61 12.85
N GLY A 53 2.97 -15.86 13.16
CA GLY A 53 1.98 -16.83 13.65
C GLY A 53 1.31 -16.38 14.96
N ASP A 54 2.08 -15.80 15.88
CA ASP A 54 1.54 -15.23 17.12
C ASP A 54 0.59 -14.05 16.85
N GLN A 55 0.89 -13.22 15.86
CA GLN A 55 -0.03 -12.15 15.43
C GLN A 55 -1.35 -12.69 14.91
N ILE A 56 -1.30 -13.73 14.07
CA ILE A 56 -2.51 -14.37 13.54
C ILE A 56 -3.32 -15.01 14.67
N ALA A 57 -2.66 -15.71 15.60
CA ALA A 57 -3.31 -16.33 16.75
C ALA A 57 -3.99 -15.28 17.64
N LEU A 58 -3.29 -14.17 17.94
CA LEU A 58 -3.83 -13.05 18.69
C LEU A 58 -5.05 -12.44 18.00
N PHE A 59 -4.95 -12.19 16.69
CA PHE A 59 -6.04 -11.61 15.91
C PHE A 59 -7.28 -12.51 15.89
N LYS A 60 -7.12 -13.81 15.65
CA LYS A 60 -8.22 -14.78 15.68
C LYS A 60 -8.83 -14.95 17.06
N ALA A 61 -8.04 -14.87 18.13
CA ALA A 61 -8.53 -14.99 19.49
C ALA A 61 -9.40 -13.80 19.91
N ALA A 62 -9.11 -12.61 19.39
CA ALA A 62 -9.91 -11.42 19.64
C ALA A 62 -11.08 -11.26 18.66
N LEU A 63 -10.89 -11.65 17.39
CA LEU A 63 -11.87 -11.58 16.30
C LEU A 63 -11.97 -12.96 15.63
N PRO A 64 -12.85 -13.87 16.11
CA PRO A 64 -12.96 -15.23 15.56
C PRO A 64 -13.34 -15.27 14.08
N GLU A 65 -14.17 -14.31 13.63
CA GLU A 65 -14.56 -14.14 12.22
C GLU A 65 -13.54 -13.32 11.41
N GLY A 66 -12.41 -12.94 12.02
CA GLY A 66 -11.35 -12.17 11.37
C GLY A 66 -11.84 -10.81 10.87
N PHE A 67 -11.58 -10.52 9.59
CA PHE A 67 -11.99 -9.27 8.94
C PHE A 67 -13.51 -9.19 8.67
N GLU A 68 -14.22 -10.32 8.72
CA GLU A 68 -15.67 -10.34 8.55
C GLU A 68 -16.43 -10.00 9.84
N ALA A 69 -15.74 -9.98 10.98
CA ALA A 69 -16.32 -9.66 12.28
C ALA A 69 -16.97 -8.27 12.26
N GLU A 70 -18.19 -8.17 12.78
CA GLU A 70 -18.97 -6.91 12.77
C GLU A 70 -18.26 -5.75 13.48
N ALA A 71 -17.52 -6.06 14.56
CA ALA A 71 -16.69 -5.09 15.28
C ALA A 71 -15.58 -4.50 14.38
N TYR A 72 -14.91 -5.35 13.58
CA TYR A 72 -13.88 -4.91 12.64
C TYR A 72 -14.49 -4.03 11.53
N LYS A 73 -15.60 -4.47 10.94
CA LYS A 73 -16.32 -3.70 9.92
C LYS A 73 -16.76 -2.35 10.46
N THR A 74 -17.42 -2.31 11.62
CA THR A 74 -17.86 -1.07 12.28
C THR A 74 -16.69 -0.11 12.59
N ALA A 75 -15.49 -0.64 12.82
CA ALA A 75 -14.30 0.17 13.07
C ALA A 75 -13.65 0.71 11.78
N PHE A 76 -13.58 -0.07 10.71
CA PHE A 76 -12.72 0.24 9.54
C PHE A 76 -13.39 0.21 8.16
N ARG A 77 -14.57 -0.38 8.00
CA ARG A 77 -15.21 -0.61 6.68
C ARG A 77 -16.68 -0.18 6.57
N ASP A 78 -17.39 -0.03 7.69
CA ASP A 78 -18.83 0.23 7.70
C ASP A 78 -19.18 1.60 7.09
N ALA A 79 -19.65 1.59 5.85
CA ALA A 79 -20.05 2.79 5.13
C ALA A 79 -21.32 3.46 5.69
N SER A 80 -22.08 2.80 6.59
CA SER A 80 -23.34 3.34 7.11
C SER A 80 -23.15 4.57 8.02
N ARG A 81 -21.98 4.69 8.67
CA ARG A 81 -21.64 5.82 9.54
C ARG A 81 -20.32 6.42 9.11
N ARG A 82 -20.32 7.59 8.45
CA ARG A 82 -19.07 8.24 7.99
C ARG A 82 -18.11 8.56 9.16
N LYS A 83 -17.13 7.68 9.39
CA LYS A 83 -15.94 7.95 10.20
C LYS A 83 -14.72 8.02 9.30
N ARG A 84 -13.74 8.87 9.65
CA ARG A 84 -12.47 8.96 8.90
C ARG A 84 -11.65 7.66 8.91
N ALA A 85 -11.87 6.80 9.91
CA ALA A 85 -11.26 5.48 9.98
C ALA A 85 -11.84 4.50 8.95
N HIS A 86 -13.01 4.81 8.38
CA HIS A 86 -13.62 4.01 7.33
C HIS A 86 -13.02 4.36 5.99
N VAL A 87 -12.20 3.44 5.48
CA VAL A 87 -11.42 3.69 4.27
C VAL A 87 -12.26 3.60 3.00
N ASP A 88 -13.34 2.80 3.01
CA ASP A 88 -14.18 2.53 1.84
C ASP A 88 -14.75 3.80 1.21
N ALA A 89 -15.26 4.74 2.01
CA ALA A 89 -15.75 6.01 1.50
C ALA A 89 -14.66 6.84 0.81
N SER A 90 -13.41 6.72 1.26
CA SER A 90 -12.26 7.43 0.67
C SER A 90 -11.72 6.71 -0.56
N ILE A 91 -11.83 5.38 -0.64
CA ILE A 91 -11.53 4.58 -1.83
C ILE A 91 -12.49 5.00 -2.96
N GLU A 92 -13.80 5.00 -2.68
CA GLU A 92 -14.79 5.42 -3.67
C GLU A 92 -14.61 6.89 -4.07
N ALA A 93 -14.38 7.79 -3.10
CA ALA A 93 -14.10 9.19 -3.41
C ALA A 93 -12.83 9.37 -4.25
N SER A 94 -11.79 8.55 -4.05
CA SER A 94 -10.57 8.55 -4.87
C SER A 94 -10.87 8.13 -6.30
N ARG A 95 -11.58 7.01 -6.49
CA ARG A 95 -11.95 6.49 -7.82
C ARG A 95 -12.85 7.45 -8.58
N GLU A 96 -13.82 8.05 -7.91
CA GLU A 96 -14.78 8.95 -8.53
C GLU A 96 -14.20 10.33 -8.81
N ASN A 97 -13.49 10.95 -7.85
CA ASN A 97 -13.06 12.34 -7.96
C ASN A 97 -11.67 12.51 -8.56
N LEU A 98 -10.83 11.48 -8.46
CA LEU A 98 -9.51 11.43 -9.09
C LEU A 98 -9.54 10.55 -10.34
N ALA A 99 -10.71 10.38 -10.97
CA ALA A 99 -10.82 9.77 -12.29
C ALA A 99 -10.03 10.59 -13.33
N VAL A 100 -9.45 9.92 -14.32
CA VAL A 100 -8.60 10.56 -15.32
C VAL A 100 -9.32 11.68 -16.04
N GLU A 101 -10.60 11.51 -16.40
CA GLU A 101 -11.40 12.50 -17.11
C GLU A 101 -11.61 13.77 -16.28
N LYS A 102 -11.76 13.64 -14.97
CA LYS A 102 -11.93 14.79 -14.08
C LYS A 102 -10.63 15.55 -13.87
N LEU A 103 -9.53 14.83 -13.69
CA LEU A 103 -8.22 15.47 -13.54
C LEU A 103 -7.79 16.15 -14.84
N ASP A 104 -7.95 15.48 -15.98
CA ASP A 104 -7.60 16.03 -17.29
C ASP A 104 -8.46 17.28 -17.61
N ALA A 105 -9.76 17.28 -17.29
CA ALA A 105 -10.60 18.48 -17.45
C ALA A 105 -10.13 19.67 -16.60
N LEU A 106 -9.65 19.44 -15.38
CA LEU A 106 -9.10 20.50 -14.52
C LEU A 106 -7.75 21.00 -15.04
N ILE A 107 -6.92 20.10 -15.56
CA ILE A 107 -5.62 20.41 -16.16
C ILE A 107 -5.79 21.22 -17.46
N GLU A 108 -6.71 20.81 -18.35
CA GLU A 108 -7.02 21.50 -19.60
C GLU A 108 -7.59 22.91 -19.37
N ALA A 109 -8.35 23.08 -18.28
CA ALA A 109 -8.85 24.38 -17.85
C ALA A 109 -7.82 25.22 -17.10
N GLU A 110 -6.61 24.69 -16.86
CA GLU A 110 -5.58 25.28 -16.00
C GLU A 110 -6.10 25.63 -14.59
N ASP A 111 -7.12 24.92 -14.09
CA ASP A 111 -7.67 25.09 -12.75
C ASP A 111 -6.85 24.31 -11.72
N TRP A 112 -5.61 24.75 -11.51
CA TRP A 112 -4.65 24.08 -10.63
C TRP A 112 -5.11 24.04 -9.17
N LYS A 113 -5.74 25.13 -8.70
CA LYS A 113 -6.29 25.20 -7.34
C LYS A 113 -7.48 24.26 -7.18
N GLY A 114 -8.35 24.15 -8.19
CA GLY A 114 -9.42 23.15 -8.23
C GLY A 114 -8.88 21.72 -8.23
N GLY A 115 -7.88 21.44 -9.07
CA GLY A 115 -7.15 20.17 -9.13
C GLY A 115 -6.63 19.73 -7.76
N TRP A 116 -5.81 20.57 -7.14
CA TRP A 116 -5.26 20.27 -5.82
C TRP A 116 -6.33 20.18 -4.74
N LYS A 117 -7.37 21.02 -4.80
CA LYS A 117 -8.48 20.96 -3.86
C LYS A 117 -9.18 19.61 -3.88
N VAL A 118 -9.47 19.06 -5.06
CA VAL A 118 -10.13 17.74 -5.18
C VAL A 118 -9.24 16.64 -4.60
N ILE A 119 -7.94 16.66 -4.87
CA ILE A 119 -6.95 15.72 -4.32
C ILE A 119 -6.89 15.83 -2.79
N SER A 120 -6.79 17.06 -2.27
CA SER A 120 -6.75 17.36 -0.84
C SER A 120 -8.02 16.90 -0.12
N ASP A 121 -9.20 17.11 -0.71
CA ASP A 121 -10.48 16.69 -0.13
C ASP A 121 -10.56 15.16 0.03
N VAL A 122 -10.06 14.38 -0.94
CA VAL A 122 -9.94 12.90 -0.82
C VAL A 122 -9.01 12.52 0.34
N LEU A 123 -7.83 13.15 0.43
CA LEU A 123 -6.88 12.92 1.52
C LEU A 123 -7.44 13.30 2.90
N MET A 124 -8.29 14.33 2.97
CA MET A 124 -8.94 14.76 4.22
C MET A 124 -10.11 13.87 4.64
N GLY A 125 -10.63 13.05 3.72
CA GLY A 125 -11.72 12.10 3.96
C GLY A 125 -11.33 10.93 4.87
N CYS A 126 -10.04 10.63 4.99
CA CYS A 126 -9.52 9.49 5.76
C CYS A 126 -8.63 9.89 6.95
N ASP A 127 -8.22 8.89 7.73
CA ASP A 127 -7.28 9.03 8.86
C ASP A 127 -5.87 8.49 8.56
N LEU A 128 -5.56 8.24 7.27
CA LEU A 128 -4.25 7.74 6.84
C LEU A 128 -3.11 8.72 7.15
N LEU A 129 -3.42 10.02 7.12
CA LEU A 129 -2.51 11.12 7.41
C LEU A 129 -2.58 11.55 8.88
N SER A 130 -1.42 11.85 9.45
CA SER A 130 -1.26 12.57 10.71
C SER A 130 -1.83 14.00 10.63
N SER A 131 -2.00 14.66 11.78
CA SER A 131 -2.44 16.05 11.83
C SER A 131 -1.46 17.01 11.14
N THR A 132 -0.16 16.75 11.26
CA THR A 132 0.90 17.58 10.66
C THR A 132 0.87 17.47 9.14
N GLU A 133 0.78 16.25 8.60
CA GLU A 133 0.68 16.03 7.15
C GLU A 133 -0.60 16.67 6.59
N ARG A 134 -1.73 16.54 7.30
CA ARG A 134 -2.98 17.20 6.88
C ARG A 134 -2.87 18.72 6.85
N LYS A 135 -2.16 19.30 7.82
CA LYS A 135 -1.90 20.74 7.83
C LYS A 135 -1.03 21.15 6.63
N ALA A 136 0.00 20.37 6.30
CA ALA A 136 0.87 20.62 5.16
C ALA A 136 0.10 20.55 3.83
N VAL A 137 -0.70 19.50 3.62
CA VAL A 137 -1.57 19.34 2.43
C VAL A 137 -2.53 20.52 2.25
N ARG A 138 -3.13 21.00 3.34
CA ARG A 138 -4.03 22.17 3.32
C ARG A 138 -3.31 23.51 3.17
N GLY A 139 -2.01 23.56 3.48
CA GLY A 139 -1.22 24.78 3.45
C GLY A 139 -0.74 25.16 2.05
N ILE A 140 -0.91 24.28 1.06
CA ILE A 140 -0.63 24.60 -0.34
C ILE A 140 -1.73 25.53 -0.87
N GLU A 141 -1.38 26.80 -1.03
CA GLU A 141 -2.25 27.86 -1.54
C GLU A 141 -1.70 28.53 -2.82
N ASP A 142 -0.39 28.39 -3.04
CA ASP A 142 0.27 28.89 -4.24
C ASP A 142 -0.06 28.03 -5.46
N GLU A 143 -0.16 28.71 -6.59
CA GLU A 143 -0.62 28.09 -7.84
C GLU A 143 0.44 27.18 -8.46
N GLU A 144 1.71 27.50 -8.27
CA GLU A 144 2.85 26.72 -8.76
C GLU A 144 2.88 25.33 -8.10
N SER A 145 2.85 25.24 -6.78
CA SER A 145 2.79 23.96 -6.07
C SER A 145 1.49 23.21 -6.35
N ALA A 146 0.36 23.90 -6.49
CA ALA A 146 -0.91 23.28 -6.84
C ALA A 146 -0.86 22.65 -8.24
N GLN A 147 -0.26 23.34 -9.21
CA GLN A 147 -0.04 22.82 -10.57
C GLN A 147 0.87 21.59 -10.52
N LEU A 148 2.03 21.74 -9.86
CA LEU A 148 3.06 20.70 -9.72
C LEU A 148 2.47 19.40 -9.17
N LEU A 149 1.77 19.49 -8.04
CA LEU A 149 1.19 18.35 -7.36
C LEU A 149 0.01 17.75 -8.12
N THR A 150 -0.81 18.58 -8.78
CA THR A 150 -1.94 18.08 -9.57
C THR A 150 -1.45 17.24 -10.74
N LEU A 151 -0.48 17.75 -11.51
CA LEU A 151 0.13 17.02 -12.62
C LEU A 151 0.81 15.74 -12.13
N ALA A 152 1.55 15.81 -11.03
CA ALA A 152 2.25 14.67 -10.46
C ALA A 152 1.28 13.58 -9.97
N VAL A 153 0.14 13.95 -9.38
CA VAL A 153 -0.89 12.98 -8.96
C VAL A 153 -1.61 12.37 -10.16
N ARG A 154 -1.93 13.17 -11.18
CA ARG A 154 -2.51 12.65 -12.43
C ARG A 154 -1.58 11.62 -13.06
N ASP A 155 -0.30 11.93 -13.20
CA ASP A 155 0.71 11.00 -13.71
C ASP A 155 0.84 9.77 -12.81
N LEU A 156 0.94 9.93 -11.49
CA LEU A 156 1.05 8.81 -10.54
C LEU A 156 -0.06 7.77 -10.70
N LEU A 157 -1.30 8.23 -10.83
CA LEU A 157 -2.48 7.36 -10.89
C LEU A 157 -2.71 6.84 -12.32
N HIS A 158 -2.63 7.71 -13.33
CA HIS A 158 -3.12 7.45 -14.69
C HIS A 158 -2.07 7.55 -15.80
N GLY A 159 -0.82 7.87 -15.49
CA GLY A 159 0.25 7.96 -16.50
C GLY A 159 0.54 6.63 -17.18
N ASP A 160 1.02 6.66 -18.42
CA ASP A 160 1.25 5.45 -19.23
C ASP A 160 2.51 4.66 -18.84
N ASP A 161 3.44 5.32 -18.13
CA ASP A 161 4.68 4.71 -17.66
C ASP A 161 4.44 3.63 -16.60
N VAL A 162 5.47 2.82 -16.35
CA VAL A 162 5.44 1.89 -15.22
C VAL A 162 5.35 2.65 -13.89
N PHE A 163 4.57 2.12 -12.94
CA PHE A 163 4.34 2.75 -11.63
C PHE A 163 5.61 3.23 -10.93
N ALA A 164 6.71 2.47 -11.02
CA ALA A 164 8.00 2.84 -10.45
C ALA A 164 8.48 4.23 -10.88
N GLU A 165 8.45 4.53 -12.18
CA GLU A 165 8.91 5.82 -12.72
C GLU A 165 7.94 6.94 -12.33
N ARG A 166 6.62 6.69 -12.43
CA ARG A 166 5.58 7.66 -12.02
C ARG A 166 5.68 7.99 -10.53
N PHE A 167 5.94 7.00 -9.69
CA PHE A 167 6.11 7.17 -8.25
C PHE A 167 7.39 7.93 -7.90
N LYS A 168 8.50 7.64 -8.58
CA LYS A 168 9.75 8.37 -8.39
C LYS A 168 9.59 9.86 -8.73
N ARG A 169 8.98 10.16 -9.89
CA ARG A 169 8.66 11.55 -10.25
C ARG A 169 7.78 12.20 -9.20
N PHE A 170 6.73 11.53 -8.76
CA PHE A 170 5.86 12.05 -7.70
C PHE A 170 6.62 12.38 -6.40
N LEU A 171 7.58 11.55 -5.98
CA LEU A 171 8.43 11.86 -4.83
C LEU A 171 9.26 13.13 -5.05
N GLU A 172 9.88 13.28 -6.22
CA GLU A 172 10.66 14.46 -6.60
C GLU A 172 9.78 15.73 -6.55
N GLN A 173 8.57 15.67 -7.12
CA GLN A 173 7.63 16.79 -7.14
C GLN A 173 7.12 17.15 -5.73
N VAL A 174 6.91 16.17 -4.85
CA VAL A 174 6.57 16.47 -3.44
C VAL A 174 7.72 17.18 -2.73
N GLU A 175 8.97 16.77 -2.99
CA GLU A 175 10.18 17.39 -2.40
C GLU A 175 10.43 18.84 -2.89
N GLU A 176 9.91 19.22 -4.05
CA GLU A 176 9.97 20.60 -4.56
C GLU A 176 9.00 21.55 -3.85
N THR A 177 8.00 21.02 -3.14
CA THR A 177 7.05 21.82 -2.36
C THR A 177 7.48 21.97 -0.89
N GLU A 178 6.78 22.83 -0.14
CA GLU A 178 6.98 22.91 1.32
C GLU A 178 6.48 21.66 2.07
N MET A 179 5.80 20.72 1.40
CA MET A 179 5.33 19.49 2.00
C MET A 179 6.46 18.49 2.17
N ARG A 180 6.84 18.22 3.42
CA ARG A 180 7.76 17.12 3.71
C ARG A 180 7.14 15.76 3.35
N GLY A 181 7.73 15.10 2.36
CA GLY A 181 7.39 13.72 1.98
C GLY A 181 7.47 12.75 3.15
N SER A 182 6.37 12.05 3.42
CA SER A 182 6.29 10.99 4.42
C SER A 182 5.70 9.73 3.79
N TRP A 183 5.97 8.58 4.40
CA TRP A 183 5.47 7.29 3.91
C TRP A 183 3.96 7.27 3.75
N SER A 184 3.21 7.73 4.77
CA SER A 184 1.76 7.79 4.71
C SER A 184 1.28 8.73 3.60
N LEU A 185 1.91 9.90 3.46
CA LEU A 185 1.52 10.91 2.48
C LEU A 185 1.68 10.39 1.06
N VAL A 186 2.87 9.91 0.71
CA VAL A 186 3.19 9.59 -0.67
C VAL A 186 2.56 8.28 -1.15
N THR A 187 2.14 7.41 -0.22
CA THR A 187 1.52 6.12 -0.55
C THR A 187 0.01 6.09 -0.32
N ALA A 188 -0.60 7.15 0.21
CA ALA A 188 -2.04 7.20 0.47
C ALA A 188 -2.86 7.16 -0.83
N LEU A 189 -2.57 8.03 -1.80
CA LEU A 189 -3.36 8.12 -3.03
C LEU A 189 -3.31 6.84 -3.87
N PRO A 190 -2.13 6.23 -4.15
CA PRO A 190 -2.09 4.93 -4.85
C PRO A 190 -2.90 3.86 -4.13
N ALA A 191 -2.78 3.77 -2.80
CA ALA A 191 -3.49 2.77 -2.00
C ALA A 191 -5.00 3.01 -1.97
N LEU A 192 -5.46 4.27 -1.94
CA LEU A 192 -6.89 4.60 -2.02
C LEU A 192 -7.45 4.31 -3.42
N HIS A 193 -6.68 4.55 -4.47
CA HIS A 193 -7.11 4.36 -5.85
C HIS A 193 -7.21 2.86 -6.21
N ASP A 194 -6.16 2.09 -5.90
CA ASP A 194 -6.09 0.65 -6.12
C ASP A 194 -5.56 -0.09 -4.87
N PRO A 195 -6.44 -0.37 -3.89
CA PRO A 195 -6.07 -0.99 -2.62
C PRO A 195 -5.69 -2.47 -2.73
N GLU A 196 -5.98 -3.13 -3.86
CA GLU A 196 -5.58 -4.52 -4.09
C GLU A 196 -4.09 -4.62 -4.49
N VAL A 197 -3.58 -3.56 -5.12
CA VAL A 197 -2.21 -3.47 -5.61
C VAL A 197 -1.34 -2.68 -4.65
N HIS A 198 -1.77 -1.50 -4.22
CA HIS A 198 -0.96 -0.54 -3.47
C HIS A 198 -1.31 -0.50 -1.99
N VAL A 199 -0.29 -0.34 -1.15
CA VAL A 199 -0.45 -0.24 0.31
C VAL A 199 -0.02 1.12 0.82
N CYS A 200 -0.81 1.69 1.74
CA CYS A 200 -0.44 2.91 2.46
C CYS A 200 0.49 2.57 3.64
N ILE A 201 1.73 3.01 3.56
CA ILE A 201 2.77 2.66 4.54
C ILE A 201 2.61 3.47 5.82
N ARG A 202 2.24 2.78 6.90
CA ARG A 202 2.33 3.31 8.26
C ARG A 202 3.71 2.99 8.83
N ALA A 203 4.64 3.94 8.73
CA ALA A 203 6.07 3.72 8.97
C ALA A 203 6.42 2.92 10.24
N THR A 204 5.80 3.21 11.39
CA THR A 204 6.10 2.48 12.63
C THR A 204 5.65 1.02 12.59
N ALA A 205 4.43 0.76 12.10
CA ALA A 205 3.90 -0.60 11.99
C ALA A 205 4.69 -1.41 10.96
N PHE A 206 5.02 -0.80 9.82
CA PHE A 206 5.81 -1.46 8.77
C PHE A 206 7.24 -1.76 9.21
N ARG A 207 7.89 -0.86 9.95
CA ARG A 207 9.20 -1.13 10.53
C ARG A 207 9.15 -2.29 11.52
N ASP A 208 8.16 -2.31 12.41
CA ASP A 208 8.03 -3.38 13.39
C ASP A 208 7.67 -4.72 12.72
N GLN A 209 6.84 -4.69 11.69
CA GLN A 209 6.53 -5.88 10.89
C GLN A 209 7.75 -6.39 10.11
N ALA A 210 8.58 -5.49 9.58
CA ALA A 210 9.79 -5.85 8.86
C ALA A 210 10.78 -6.60 9.77
N LYS A 211 10.88 -6.26 11.06
CA LYS A 211 11.71 -7.02 12.02
C LYS A 211 11.30 -8.51 12.11
N ILE A 212 10.03 -8.82 11.83
CA ILE A 212 9.46 -10.17 11.92
C ILE A 212 9.61 -10.91 10.59
N LEU A 213 9.24 -10.29 9.47
CA LEU A 213 9.19 -10.94 8.16
C LEU A 213 10.45 -10.74 7.30
N MET A 214 11.22 -9.70 7.56
CA MET A 214 12.40 -9.30 6.79
C MET A 214 13.46 -8.68 7.71
N PRO A 215 14.05 -9.45 8.65
CA PRO A 215 14.91 -8.92 9.72
C PRO A 215 16.15 -8.16 9.23
N GLN A 216 16.58 -8.41 7.99
CA GLN A 216 17.70 -7.69 7.36
C GLN A 216 17.31 -6.34 6.76
N LEU A 217 16.01 -6.09 6.52
CA LEU A 217 15.57 -4.80 6.00
C LEU A 217 15.83 -3.68 7.02
N ARG A 218 16.50 -2.62 6.57
CA ARG A 218 16.66 -1.38 7.31
C ARG A 218 15.74 -0.34 6.68
N MET A 219 14.55 -0.18 7.27
CA MET A 219 13.57 0.79 6.78
C MET A 219 13.93 2.21 7.23
N GLU A 220 14.27 3.06 6.26
CA GLU A 220 14.43 4.48 6.47
C GLU A 220 13.09 5.21 6.62
N MET A 221 13.11 6.38 7.26
CA MET A 221 11.91 7.22 7.41
C MET A 221 11.63 8.08 6.19
N LYS A 222 12.64 8.36 5.37
CA LYS A 222 12.48 9.06 4.10
C LYS A 222 11.85 8.07 3.09
N PRO A 223 10.76 8.45 2.41
CA PRO A 223 10.18 7.60 1.38
C PRO A 223 11.08 7.52 0.16
N GLU A 224 11.30 6.30 -0.33
CA GLU A 224 12.06 6.03 -1.54
C GLU A 224 11.48 4.83 -2.26
N LEU A 225 11.55 4.82 -3.60
CA LEU A 225 10.98 3.75 -4.42
C LEU A 225 11.49 2.34 -4.06
N PRO A 226 12.81 2.08 -3.93
CA PRO A 226 13.28 0.72 -3.63
C PRO A 226 12.74 0.19 -2.30
N THR A 227 12.66 1.06 -1.30
CA THR A 227 12.09 0.70 0.01
C THR A 227 10.58 0.46 -0.11
N TYR A 228 9.86 1.26 -0.91
CA TYR A 228 8.43 1.05 -1.15
C TYR A 228 8.14 -0.34 -1.76
N GLU A 229 8.87 -0.73 -2.80
CA GLU A 229 8.69 -2.01 -3.48
C GLU A 229 8.89 -3.20 -2.53
N VAL A 230 9.92 -3.14 -1.69
CA VAL A 230 10.19 -4.18 -0.69
C VAL A 230 9.09 -4.23 0.38
N LEU A 231 8.60 -3.09 0.86
CA LEU A 231 7.52 -3.04 1.84
C LEU A 231 6.18 -3.48 1.26
N GLN A 232 5.91 -3.17 -0.02
CA GLN A 232 4.73 -3.64 -0.74
C GLN A 232 4.78 -5.16 -0.92
N MET A 233 5.95 -5.71 -1.28
CA MET A 233 6.17 -7.15 -1.34
C MET A 233 5.93 -7.82 0.02
N MET A 234 6.42 -7.22 1.11
CA MET A 234 6.15 -7.71 2.47
C MET A 234 4.65 -7.73 2.77
N ALA A 235 3.92 -6.68 2.40
CA ALA A 235 2.47 -6.63 2.62
C ALA A 235 1.72 -7.70 1.83
N VAL A 236 2.12 -7.95 0.57
CA VAL A 236 1.58 -9.03 -0.24
C VAL A 236 1.88 -10.40 0.37
N ASN A 237 3.11 -10.62 0.85
CA ASN A 237 3.48 -11.88 1.51
C ASN A 237 2.71 -12.08 2.82
N ALA A 238 2.49 -11.02 3.60
CA ALA A 238 1.68 -11.06 4.81
C ALA A 238 0.20 -11.38 4.50
N ARG A 239 -0.35 -10.81 3.43
CA ARG A 239 -1.68 -11.16 2.91
C ARG A 239 -1.78 -12.64 2.60
N ASP A 240 -0.82 -13.17 1.84
CA ASP A 240 -0.86 -14.55 1.38
C ASP A 240 -0.76 -15.53 2.57
N GLN A 241 0.05 -15.21 3.60
CA GLN A 241 0.08 -15.96 4.86
C GLN A 241 -1.22 -15.87 5.67
N LEU A 242 -1.91 -14.72 5.69
CA LEU A 242 -3.23 -14.59 6.32
C LEU A 242 -4.25 -15.50 5.62
N ILE A 243 -4.26 -15.49 4.28
CA ILE A 243 -5.14 -16.33 3.45
C ILE A 243 -4.88 -17.82 3.71
N GLU A 244 -3.61 -18.24 3.77
CA GLU A 244 -3.23 -19.60 4.11
C GLU A 244 -3.76 -20.01 5.49
N ALA A 245 -3.68 -19.09 6.45
CA ALA A 245 -4.26 -19.25 7.78
C ALA A 245 -5.79 -19.09 7.81
N LYS A 246 -6.50 -19.02 6.68
CA LYS A 246 -7.96 -18.86 6.59
C LYS A 246 -8.49 -17.56 7.21
N VAL A 247 -7.69 -16.51 7.20
CA VAL A 247 -8.10 -15.14 7.55
C VAL A 247 -8.06 -14.34 6.25
N GLN A 248 -9.22 -13.97 5.71
CA GLN A 248 -9.33 -13.39 4.36
C GLN A 248 -9.38 -11.85 4.43
N PRO A 249 -8.27 -11.13 4.23
CA PRO A 249 -8.32 -9.68 4.06
C PRO A 249 -9.01 -9.33 2.73
N ARG A 250 -9.79 -8.25 2.71
CA ARG A 250 -10.40 -7.75 1.47
C ARG A 250 -9.36 -7.16 0.52
N ASP A 251 -8.40 -6.41 1.07
CA ASP A 251 -7.38 -5.69 0.31
C ASP A 251 -6.14 -5.39 1.20
N LEU A 252 -5.19 -4.59 0.71
CA LEU A 252 -3.98 -4.26 1.48
C LEU A 252 -4.21 -3.26 2.62
N PHE A 253 -5.35 -2.57 2.72
CA PHE A 253 -5.72 -1.82 3.92
C PHE A 253 -6.03 -2.76 5.09
N ASP A 254 -6.68 -3.89 4.85
CA ASP A 254 -6.92 -4.87 5.91
C ASP A 254 -5.60 -5.45 6.44
N VAL A 255 -4.66 -5.73 5.54
CA VAL A 255 -3.31 -6.18 5.90
C VAL A 255 -2.57 -5.12 6.72
N ARG A 256 -2.60 -3.87 6.27
CA ARG A 256 -2.03 -2.72 7.00
C ARG A 256 -2.64 -2.59 8.40
N ASN A 257 -3.96 -2.70 8.50
CA ASN A 257 -4.68 -2.57 9.77
C ASN A 257 -4.37 -3.74 10.71
N PHE A 258 -4.30 -4.97 10.18
CA PHE A 258 -3.84 -6.14 10.92
C PHE A 258 -2.48 -5.89 11.55
N MET A 259 -1.46 -5.54 10.75
CA MET A 259 -0.10 -5.24 11.26
C MET A 259 -0.15 -4.15 12.33
N TRP A 260 -0.92 -3.09 12.10
CA TRP A 260 -1.02 -2.00 13.04
C TRP A 260 -1.71 -2.39 14.35
N LEU A 261 -2.73 -3.26 14.33
CA LEU A 261 -3.47 -3.66 15.52
C LEU A 261 -2.68 -4.66 16.36
N THR A 262 -2.05 -5.64 15.73
CA THR A 262 -1.35 -6.75 16.39
C THR A 262 0.02 -6.36 16.96
N LEU A 263 0.71 -5.39 16.35
CA LEU A 263 2.05 -4.95 16.79
C LEU A 263 2.03 -3.88 17.89
N ARG A 264 0.86 -3.48 18.37
CA ARG A 264 0.76 -2.52 19.47
C ARG A 264 1.13 -3.17 20.79
N LYS A 265 1.76 -2.40 21.67
CA LYS A 265 2.03 -2.83 23.06
C LYS A 265 0.77 -3.27 23.81
N ASP A 266 -0.38 -2.71 23.45
CA ASP A 266 -1.69 -3.01 24.02
C ASP A 266 -2.63 -3.73 23.05
N ALA A 267 -2.08 -4.52 22.12
CA ALA A 267 -2.81 -5.16 21.02
C ALA A 267 -4.01 -5.99 21.49
N ASP A 268 -3.85 -6.91 22.46
CA ASP A 268 -4.94 -7.75 22.95
C ASP A 268 -6.13 -6.91 23.47
N ARG A 269 -5.84 -5.94 24.34
CA ARG A 269 -6.86 -5.02 24.86
C ARG A 269 -7.53 -4.21 23.75
N LYS A 270 -6.76 -3.73 22.76
CA LYS A 270 -7.28 -2.90 21.66
C LYS A 270 -8.14 -3.70 20.69
N LEU A 271 -7.73 -4.92 20.35
CA LEU A 271 -8.48 -5.80 19.47
C LEU A 271 -9.81 -6.24 20.11
N ARG A 272 -9.81 -6.54 21.41
CA ARG A 272 -11.04 -6.89 22.15
C ARG A 272 -11.99 -5.71 22.39
N ALA A 273 -11.52 -4.49 22.18
CA ALA A 273 -12.28 -3.26 22.39
C ALA A 273 -12.74 -2.61 21.07
N LEU A 274 -12.53 -3.27 19.93
CA LEU A 274 -13.14 -2.89 18.65
C LEU A 274 -14.67 -3.05 18.73
#